data_AF-X1CD30-F1
#
_entry.id   AF-X1CD30-F1
#
_cell.length_a   1.000
_cell.length_b   1.000
_cell.length_c   1.000
_cell.angle_alpha   90.00
_cell.angle_beta   90.00
_cell.angle_gamma   90.00
#
_symmetry.space_group_name_H-M   'P 1'
#
loop_
_entity.id
_entity.type
_entity.pdbx_description
1 polymer ?
#
loop_
_entity_poly.entity_id
_entity_poly.type
_entity_poly.pdbx_seq_one_letter_code
_entity_poly.pdbx_strand_id
1 'polypeptide(L)'
;ELINISASLAYLDYLNTTYSNINNVAKLSPDELPIKPFDLINFPGDIQEFNLTVISGTNNTLSVNHTSYVDGISLSLDKSQIIFNNAGVQFVALRVEININATPGLQTIDLNITSGMRVYDTITISIETFLVELC
;
A
#
# COMPACT_ATOMS: atom_id res chain seq x y z
N GLU A 1 -22.32 -19.18 -6.56
CA GLU A 1 -20.84 -19.23 -6.41
C GLU A 1 -20.49 -20.22 -5.32
N LEU A 2 -19.61 -21.18 -5.55
CA LEU A 2 -19.09 -22.03 -4.48
C LEU A 2 -17.95 -21.25 -3.82
N ILE A 3 -18.19 -20.75 -2.60
CA ILE A 3 -17.11 -20.32 -1.72
C ILE A 3 -16.25 -21.57 -1.48
N ASN A 4 -14.94 -21.47 -1.77
CA ASN A 4 -14.01 -22.56 -1.53
C ASN A 4 -13.78 -22.70 -0.02
N ILE A 5 -14.63 -23.52 0.62
CA ILE A 5 -14.71 -23.66 2.08
C ILE A 5 -13.37 -24.11 2.68
N SER A 6 -12.61 -24.92 1.96
CA SER A 6 -11.29 -25.38 2.43
C SER A 6 -10.26 -24.26 2.47
N ALA A 7 -10.27 -23.35 1.50
CA ALA A 7 -9.38 -22.17 1.52
C ALA A 7 -9.74 -21.21 2.66
N SER A 8 -11.04 -21.05 2.94
CA SER A 8 -11.52 -20.23 4.07
C SER A 8 -11.13 -20.81 5.42
N LEU A 9 -11.21 -22.15 5.56
CA LEU A 9 -10.81 -22.84 6.78
C LEU A 9 -9.30 -22.73 7.03
N ALA A 10 -8.49 -22.94 5.99
CA ALA A 10 -7.03 -22.81 6.08
C ALA A 10 -6.59 -21.40 6.51
N TYR A 11 -7.29 -20.37 6.04
CA TYR A 11 -7.03 -18.98 6.43
C TYR A 11 -7.39 -18.72 7.90
N LEU A 12 -8.51 -19.25 8.40
CA LEU A 12 -8.90 -19.12 9.80
C LEU A 12 -7.92 -19.85 10.74
N ASP A 13 -7.44 -21.02 10.34
CA ASP A 13 -6.41 -21.77 11.09
C ASP A 13 -5.08 -21.01 11.13
N TYR A 14 -4.68 -20.37 10.02
CA TYR A 14 -3.53 -19.47 9.99
C TYR A 14 -3.68 -18.28 10.94
N LEU A 15 -4.84 -17.62 10.96
CA LEU A 15 -5.09 -16.47 11.86
C LEU A 15 -5.03 -16.88 13.33
N ASN A 16 -5.62 -18.04 13.67
CA ASN A 16 -5.65 -18.56 15.03
C ASN A 16 -4.28 -19.03 15.54
N THR A 17 -3.42 -19.51 14.64
CA THR A 17 -2.06 -19.95 14.98
C THR A 17 -1.06 -18.79 15.02
N THR A 18 -1.24 -17.77 14.18
CA THR A 18 -0.31 -16.64 14.05
C THR A 18 -0.59 -15.54 15.07
N TYR A 19 -1.86 -15.30 15.42
CA TYR A 19 -2.25 -14.23 16.32
C TYR A 19 -2.87 -14.79 17.60
N SER A 20 -2.21 -14.56 18.74
CA SER A 20 -2.66 -15.01 20.07
C SER A 20 -3.97 -14.37 20.53
N ASN A 21 -4.39 -13.26 19.92
CA ASN A 21 -5.71 -12.65 20.13
C ASN A 21 -6.21 -12.02 18.83
N ILE A 22 -7.02 -12.77 18.08
CA ILE A 22 -7.59 -12.37 16.78
C ILE A 22 -8.42 -11.08 16.87
N ASN A 23 -8.96 -10.75 18.05
CA ASN A 23 -9.79 -9.56 18.27
C ASN A 23 -8.98 -8.27 18.47
N ASN A 24 -7.64 -8.33 18.50
CA ASN A 24 -6.76 -7.18 18.75
C ASN A 24 -5.68 -7.04 17.66
N VAL A 25 -6.07 -7.12 16.40
CA VAL A 25 -5.18 -6.98 15.23
C VAL A 25 -5.80 -5.98 14.26
N ALA A 26 -5.00 -5.00 13.81
CA ALA A 26 -5.29 -4.16 12.65
C ALA A 26 -4.31 -4.53 11.54
N LYS A 27 -4.81 -4.87 10.35
CA LYS A 27 -4.00 -5.31 9.21
C LYS A 27 -4.43 -4.59 7.93
N LEU A 28 -3.46 -4.11 7.15
CA LEU A 28 -3.67 -3.59 5.81
C LEU A 28 -3.77 -4.79 4.84
N SER A 29 -4.79 -4.82 4.00
CA SER A 29 -4.89 -5.76 2.87
C SER A 29 -4.59 -5.04 1.56
N PRO A 30 -4.08 -5.75 0.52
CA PRO A 30 -4.01 -7.21 0.40
C PRO A 30 -2.59 -7.76 0.41
N ASP A 31 -2.24 -8.56 1.42
CA ASP A 31 -0.98 -9.33 1.41
C ASP A 31 -1.05 -10.61 0.58
N GLU A 32 -2.26 -11.14 0.30
CA GLU A 32 -2.44 -12.39 -0.46
C GLU A 32 -3.64 -12.30 -1.42
N LEU A 33 -3.42 -11.69 -2.59
CA LEU A 33 -4.19 -12.01 -3.80
C LEU A 33 -3.45 -13.14 -4.53
N PRO A 34 -4.15 -14.03 -5.28
CA PRO A 34 -3.54 -15.11 -6.07
C PRO A 34 -2.53 -14.61 -7.14
N ILE A 35 -2.47 -13.29 -7.33
CA ILE A 35 -1.40 -12.56 -8.00
C ILE A 35 -1.11 -11.37 -7.06
N LYS A 36 0.12 -11.24 -6.57
CA LYS A 36 0.54 -10.03 -5.83
C LYS A 36 0.23 -8.82 -6.73
N PRO A 37 -0.45 -7.76 -6.27
CA PRO A 37 -0.73 -6.59 -7.11
C PRO A 37 0.51 -5.72 -7.41
N PHE A 38 1.72 -6.27 -7.27
CA PHE A 38 2.99 -5.53 -7.28
C PHE A 38 3.83 -5.68 -8.58
N ASP A 39 3.35 -6.37 -9.62
CA ASP A 39 4.19 -6.69 -10.80
C ASP A 39 3.75 -6.00 -12.11
N LEU A 40 2.93 -4.95 -12.07
CA LEU A 40 2.46 -4.29 -13.32
C LEU A 40 3.24 -3.03 -13.70
N ILE A 41 4.13 -2.51 -12.84
CA ILE A 41 4.94 -1.33 -13.15
C ILE A 41 6.42 -1.67 -13.04
N ASN A 42 7.02 -1.97 -14.16
CA ASN A 42 8.41 -2.44 -14.20
C ASN A 42 9.23 -1.66 -15.23
N PHE A 43 8.58 -0.98 -16.17
CA PHE A 43 9.22 -0.30 -17.28
C PHE A 43 8.94 1.20 -17.28
N PRO A 44 9.87 2.00 -17.81
CA PRO A 44 9.64 3.41 -18.10
C PRO A 44 8.37 3.62 -18.95
N GLY A 45 7.46 4.47 -18.46
CA GLY A 45 6.14 4.74 -19.03
C GLY A 45 4.99 4.01 -18.34
N ASP A 46 5.28 3.03 -17.46
CA ASP A 46 4.24 2.31 -16.72
C ASP A 46 3.60 3.19 -15.64
N ILE A 47 2.28 3.02 -15.48
CA ILE A 47 1.46 3.77 -14.51
C ILE A 47 0.55 2.78 -13.78
N GLN A 48 0.49 2.89 -12.45
CA GLN A 48 -0.45 2.12 -11.62
C GLN A 48 -1.03 2.96 -10.50
N GLU A 49 -2.29 2.69 -10.19
CA GLU A 49 -3.01 3.31 -9.08
C GLU A 49 -3.33 2.25 -8.02
N PHE A 50 -2.91 2.53 -6.78
CA PHE A 50 -3.11 1.69 -5.61
C PHE A 50 -4.16 2.33 -4.70
N ASN A 51 -5.22 1.59 -4.40
CA ASN A 51 -6.22 2.02 -3.41
C ASN A 51 -5.82 1.53 -2.02
N LEU A 52 -5.25 2.44 -1.22
CA LEU A 52 -4.83 2.19 0.15
C LEU A 52 -6.02 2.33 1.11
N THR A 53 -6.19 1.35 1.99
CA THR A 53 -7.26 1.35 3.01
C THR A 53 -6.72 1.84 4.35
N VAL A 54 -7.23 2.94 4.87
CA VAL A 54 -6.81 3.49 6.17
C VAL A 54 -7.90 3.26 7.21
N ILE A 55 -7.53 2.64 8.33
CA ILE A 55 -8.44 2.30 9.43
C ILE A 55 -8.05 3.11 10.65
N SER A 56 -9.03 3.76 11.28
CA SER A 56 -8.85 4.49 12.54
C SER A 56 -9.83 3.98 13.59
N GLY A 57 -9.36 3.72 14.81
CA GLY A 57 -10.19 3.31 15.94
C GLY A 57 -10.85 4.47 16.70
N THR A 58 -10.48 5.72 16.39
CA THR A 58 -10.99 6.92 17.07
C THR A 58 -11.18 8.07 16.07
N ASN A 59 -11.74 9.18 16.55
CA ASN A 59 -11.68 10.42 15.80
C ASN A 59 -10.21 10.87 15.64
N ASN A 60 -9.82 11.24 14.43
CA ASN A 60 -8.48 11.71 14.13
C ASN A 60 -8.42 12.43 12.79
N THR A 61 -7.46 13.33 12.63
CA THR A 61 -7.07 13.85 11.31
C THR A 61 -5.69 13.35 11.00
N LEU A 62 -5.58 12.54 9.95
CA LEU A 62 -4.34 11.91 9.51
C LEU A 62 -3.88 12.61 8.24
N SER A 63 -2.60 12.99 8.19
CA SER A 63 -1.92 13.42 6.97
C SER A 63 -1.19 12.24 6.35
N VAL A 64 -1.29 12.11 5.04
CA VAL A 64 -0.62 11.07 4.24
C VAL A 64 0.41 11.76 3.36
N ASN A 65 1.66 11.37 3.54
CA ASN A 65 2.81 12.07 2.96
C ASN A 65 3.83 11.03 2.50
N HIS A 66 4.54 11.29 1.41
CA HIS A 66 5.71 10.48 1.03
C HIS A 66 6.99 11.27 1.27
N THR A 67 8.03 10.63 1.78
CA THR A 67 9.29 11.29 2.19
C THR A 67 10.43 11.15 1.20
N SER A 68 10.27 10.31 0.19
CA SER A 68 11.34 9.97 -0.75
C SER A 68 11.05 10.57 -2.12
N TYR A 69 11.92 11.48 -2.58
CA TYR A 69 12.06 11.73 -4.01
C TYR A 69 12.88 10.58 -4.58
N VAL A 70 12.32 9.86 -5.53
CA VAL A 70 13.03 8.81 -6.28
C VAL A 70 13.21 9.30 -7.70
N ASP A 71 14.45 9.32 -8.16
CA ASP A 71 14.74 9.85 -9.48
C ASP A 71 14.07 9.00 -10.57
N GLY A 72 13.24 9.66 -11.38
CA GLY A 72 12.47 9.00 -12.42
C GLY A 72 11.24 8.23 -11.94
N ILE A 73 10.80 8.34 -10.68
CA ILE A 73 9.48 7.84 -10.24
C ILE A 73 8.63 9.00 -9.74
N SER A 74 7.45 9.17 -10.34
CA SER A 74 6.46 10.17 -9.96
C SER A 74 5.40 9.53 -9.06
N LEU A 75 5.11 10.18 -7.93
CA LEU A 75 4.09 9.76 -6.97
C LEU A 75 3.05 10.85 -6.81
N SER A 76 1.78 10.46 -6.76
CA SER A 76 0.68 11.39 -6.52
C SER A 76 -0.40 10.73 -5.66
N LEU A 77 -0.88 11.47 -4.68
CA LEU A 77 -1.98 11.06 -3.81
C LEU A 77 -3.24 11.82 -4.22
N ASP A 78 -4.40 11.14 -4.27
CA ASP A 78 -5.69 11.79 -4.53
C ASP A 78 -6.10 12.75 -3.40
N LYS A 79 -5.64 12.48 -2.18
CA LYS A 79 -5.78 13.34 -1.01
C LYS A 79 -4.56 13.25 -0.09
N SER A 80 -4.20 14.38 0.51
CA SER A 80 -3.11 14.47 1.49
C SER A 80 -3.60 14.37 2.94
N GLN A 81 -4.92 14.38 3.18
CA GLN A 81 -5.51 14.28 4.51
C GLN A 81 -6.77 13.41 4.53
N ILE A 82 -6.94 12.71 5.65
CA ILE A 82 -8.08 11.85 5.94
C ILE A 82 -8.64 12.26 7.30
N ILE A 83 -9.94 12.55 7.36
CA ILE A 83 -10.61 13.01 8.58
C ILE A 83 -11.59 11.95 9.05
N PHE A 84 -11.32 11.40 10.24
CA PHE A 84 -12.19 10.49 10.95
C PHE A 84 -12.93 11.23 12.05
N ASN A 85 -14.27 11.29 11.97
CA ASN A 85 -15.11 11.85 13.02
C ASN A 85 -15.39 10.86 14.16
N ASN A 86 -15.24 9.56 13.89
CA ASN A 86 -15.38 8.41 14.80
C ASN A 86 -14.47 7.28 14.28
N ALA A 87 -14.45 6.14 14.96
CA ALA A 87 -13.84 4.92 14.41
C ALA A 87 -14.41 4.59 13.02
N GLY A 88 -13.57 4.17 12.08
CA GLY A 88 -14.01 3.86 10.72
C GLY A 88 -12.89 3.51 9.76
N VAL A 89 -13.27 3.37 8.49
CA VAL A 89 -12.39 3.05 7.36
C VAL A 89 -12.56 4.09 6.27
N GLN A 90 -11.45 4.56 5.71
CA GLN A 90 -11.42 5.43 4.53
C GLN A 90 -10.35 4.95 3.54
N PHE A 91 -10.35 5.52 2.34
CA PHE A 91 -9.45 5.12 1.26
C PHE A 91 -8.66 6.31 0.74
N VAL A 92 -7.42 6.04 0.32
CA VAL A 92 -6.53 6.99 -0.38
C VAL A 92 -5.98 6.29 -1.61
N ALA A 93 -6.06 6.95 -2.76
CA ALA A 93 -5.46 6.45 -3.97
C ALA A 93 -4.03 7.01 -4.10
N LEU A 94 -3.06 6.11 -4.24
CA LEU A 94 -1.68 6.42 -4.59
C LEU A 94 -1.45 6.03 -6.05
N ARG A 95 -1.20 7.02 -6.89
CA ARG A 95 -0.77 6.81 -8.26
C ARG A 95 0.75 6.90 -8.35
N VAL A 96 1.33 5.89 -8.98
CA VAL A 96 2.76 5.73 -9.22
C VAL A 96 2.99 5.68 -10.73
N GLU A 97 3.98 6.42 -11.20
CA GLU A 97 4.38 6.48 -12.60
C GLU A 97 5.90 6.37 -12.71
N ILE A 98 6.38 5.40 -13.48
CA ILE A 98 7.80 5.26 -13.81
C ILE A 98 8.06 6.17 -15.01
N ASN A 99 8.77 7.26 -14.79
CA ASN A 99 9.08 8.22 -15.85
C ASN A 99 9.98 7.58 -16.91
N ILE A 100 9.95 8.10 -18.14
CA ILE A 100 10.74 7.58 -19.28
C ILE A 100 12.27 7.55 -19.00
N ASN A 101 12.74 8.40 -18.10
CA ASN A 101 14.14 8.54 -17.72
C ASN A 101 14.48 7.79 -16.41
N ALA A 102 13.60 6.91 -15.93
CA ALA A 102 13.84 6.15 -14.71
C ALA A 102 15.11 5.31 -14.80
N THR A 103 15.92 5.39 -13.74
CA THR A 103 17.13 4.56 -13.64
C THR A 103 16.73 3.14 -13.22
N PRO A 104 17.21 2.11 -13.93
CA PRO A 104 16.94 0.72 -13.55
C PRO A 104 17.48 0.40 -12.16
N GLY A 105 16.79 -0.50 -11.47
CA GLY A 105 17.15 -0.97 -10.15
C GLY A 105 15.98 -0.93 -9.17
N LEU A 106 16.24 -1.43 -7.97
CA LEU A 106 15.29 -1.42 -6.87
C LEU A 106 15.23 -0.02 -6.25
N GLN A 107 14.04 0.55 -6.26
CA GLN A 107 13.72 1.82 -5.62
C GLN A 107 12.76 1.60 -4.47
N THR A 108 13.00 2.28 -3.35
CA THR A 108 12.16 2.19 -2.15
C THR A 108 11.62 3.55 -1.77
N ILE A 109 10.32 3.61 -1.53
CA ILE A 109 9.57 4.83 -1.21
C ILE A 109 8.85 4.59 0.11
N ASP A 110 8.95 5.54 1.03
CA ASP A 110 8.21 5.48 2.27
C ASP A 110 6.99 6.41 2.21
N LEU A 111 5.82 5.83 2.49
CA LEU A 111 4.57 6.53 2.70
C LEU A 111 4.28 6.57 4.21
N ASN A 112 4.18 7.77 4.75
CA ASN A 112 3.96 8.00 6.17
C ASN A 112 2.53 8.47 6.45
N ILE A 113 1.93 7.90 7.49
CA ILE A 113 0.67 8.34 8.05
C ILE A 113 0.96 9.06 9.36
N THR A 114 0.60 10.33 9.44
CA THR A 114 0.96 11.20 10.57
C THR A 114 -0.24 11.93 11.14
N SER A 115 -0.21 12.31 12.42
CA SER A 115 -1.07 13.35 12.97
C SER A 115 -0.23 14.32 13.79
N GLY A 116 -0.14 15.56 13.31
CA GLY A 116 0.82 16.53 13.86
C GLY A 116 2.25 16.04 13.72
N MET A 117 2.97 15.90 14.84
CA MET A 117 4.35 15.40 14.87
C MET A 117 4.46 13.88 15.06
N ARG A 118 3.33 13.17 15.28
CA ARG A 118 3.34 11.74 15.53
C ARG A 118 3.20 10.97 14.23
N VAL A 119 4.12 10.05 13.97
CA VAL A 119 3.97 9.00 12.96
C VAL A 119 3.14 7.87 13.56
N TYR A 120 2.05 7.50 12.88
CA TYR A 120 1.21 6.36 13.25
C TYR A 120 1.67 5.09 12.56
N ASP A 121 2.04 5.21 11.29
CA ASP A 121 2.49 4.10 10.47
C ASP A 121 3.36 4.57 9.30
N THR A 122 4.17 3.67 8.79
CA THR A 122 5.03 3.85 7.62
C THR A 122 4.95 2.61 6.73
N ILE A 123 4.55 2.80 5.48
CA ILE A 123 4.50 1.76 4.46
C ILE A 123 5.68 1.97 3.52
N THR A 124 6.54 0.96 3.37
CA THR A 124 7.60 0.96 2.37
C THR A 124 7.11 0.29 1.09
N ILE A 125 7.14 1.03 -0.01
CA ILE A 125 6.80 0.58 -1.36
C ILE A 125 8.11 0.35 -2.10
N SER A 126 8.30 -0.87 -2.60
CA SER A 126 9.47 -1.25 -3.38
C SER A 126 9.07 -1.44 -4.83
N ILE A 127 9.77 -0.78 -5.75
CA ILE A 127 9.54 -0.85 -7.19
C ILE A 127 10.85 -1.23 -7.85
N GLU A 128 10.84 -2.29 -8.64
CA GLU A 128 12.00 -2.68 -9.44
C GLU A 128 11.81 -2.16 -10.87
N THR A 129 12.68 -1.26 -11.31
CA THR A 129 12.64 -0.73 -12.68
C THR A 129 13.65 -1.46 -13.56
N PHE A 130 13.24 -1.88 -14.76
CA PHE A 130 14.12 -2.49 -15.76
C PHE A 130 14.37 -1.56 -16.95
N LEU A 131 15.51 -1.77 -17.63
CA LEU A 131 15.77 -1.18 -18.93
C LEU A 131 14.84 -1.81 -19.98
N VAL A 132 14.29 -0.96 -20.86
CA VAL A 132 13.78 -1.43 -22.13
C VAL A 132 14.98 -1.55 -23.07
N GLU A 133 15.48 -2.75 -23.31
CA GLU A 133 16.37 -2.98 -24.45
C GLU A 133 15.53 -2.80 -25.73
N LEU A 134 15.77 -1.72 -26.46
CA LEU A 134 15.26 -1.55 -27.82
C LEU A 134 15.98 -2.59 -28.69
N CYS A 135 15.33 -3.73 -28.93
CA CYS A 135 15.72 -4.70 -29.97
C CYS A 135 15.60 -4.08 -31.37
#